data_AF-A0A9X2AAI2-F1
#
_entry.id   AF-A0A9X2AAI2-F1
#
_cell.length_a   1.000
_cell.length_b   1.000
_cell.length_c   1.000
_cell.angle_alpha   90.00
_cell.angle_beta   90.00
_cell.angle_gamma   90.00
#
_symmetry.space_group_name_H-M   'P 1'
#
loop_
_entity.id
_entity.type
_entity.pdbx_description
1 polymer ?
#
loop_
_entity_poly.entity_id
_entity_poly.type
_entity_poly.pdbx_seq_one_letter_code
_entity_poly.pdbx_strand_id
1 'polypeptide(L)'
;MDGWSRYQNYKRIKDQFYIHGFDVRLAGNYKGSKCQRMAAIVAASELGMEKEIRNFFRKCGVKHYHFIPYFMIQDPFFLFSKSFWSRTFLEKPYHSKFDYRKIFNSQITVNTDLTTSV
;
A
#
# COMPACT_ATOMS: atom_id res chain seq x y z
N MET A 1 3.91 -17.96 0.50
CA MET A 1 2.50 -17.53 0.58
C MET A 1 2.30 -16.05 0.98
N ASP A 2 3.36 -15.25 1.18
CA ASP A 2 3.27 -13.86 1.66
C ASP A 2 3.26 -12.80 0.52
N GLY A 3 3.78 -13.17 -0.66
CA GLY A 3 3.85 -12.28 -1.83
C GLY A 3 2.50 -11.94 -2.47
N TRP A 4 1.53 -12.87 -2.44
CA TRP A 4 0.23 -12.69 -3.07
C TRP A 4 -0.64 -11.65 -2.36
N SER A 5 -0.75 -11.73 -1.02
CA SER A 5 -1.47 -10.72 -0.22
C SER A 5 -0.80 -9.35 -0.32
N ARG A 6 0.54 -9.29 -0.32
CA ARG A 6 1.30 -8.05 -0.57
C ARG A 6 0.95 -7.42 -1.91
N TYR A 7 0.94 -8.21 -2.98
CA TYR A 7 0.64 -7.73 -4.32
C TYR A 7 -0.81 -7.23 -4.44
N GLN A 8 -1.76 -7.88 -3.79
CA GLN A 8 -3.14 -7.42 -3.76
C GLN A 8 -3.30 -6.11 -2.97
N ASN A 9 -2.68 -6.02 -1.79
CA ASN A 9 -2.72 -4.81 -0.98
C ASN A 9 -2.04 -3.63 -1.69
N TYR A 10 -0.94 -3.88 -2.42
CA TYR A 10 -0.30 -2.90 -3.29
C TYR A 10 -1.25 -2.39 -4.38
N LYS A 11 -1.93 -3.27 -5.12
CA LYS A 11 -2.90 -2.85 -6.15
C LYS A 11 -4.02 -2.00 -5.56
N ARG A 12 -4.58 -2.44 -4.42
CA ARG A 12 -5.68 -1.74 -3.74
C ARG A 12 -5.28 -0.34 -3.28
N ILE A 13 -4.14 -0.20 -2.59
CA ILE A 13 -3.74 1.10 -2.07
C ILE A 13 -3.28 2.04 -3.19
N LYS A 14 -2.66 1.51 -4.24
CA LYS A 14 -2.28 2.29 -5.42
C LYS A 14 -3.51 2.90 -6.09
N ASP A 15 -4.57 2.11 -6.29
CA ASP A 15 -5.84 2.62 -6.84
C ASP A 15 -6.45 3.72 -5.95
N GLN A 16 -6.44 3.50 -4.63
CA GLN A 16 -6.99 4.47 -3.68
C GLN A 16 -6.19 5.78 -3.65
N PHE A 17 -4.86 5.71 -3.65
CA PHE A 17 -3.99 6.88 -3.72
C PHE A 17 -4.07 7.59 -5.06
N TYR A 18 -4.27 6.85 -6.15
CA TYR A 18 -4.45 7.45 -7.48
C TYR A 18 -5.77 8.23 -7.57
N ILE A 19 -6.86 7.70 -7.01
CA ILE A 19 -8.18 8.37 -7.04
C ILE A 19 -8.24 9.57 -6.08
N HIS A 20 -7.80 9.38 -4.83
CA HIS A 20 -8.07 10.32 -3.75
C HIS A 20 -6.86 11.19 -3.38
N GLY A 21 -5.67 10.90 -3.93
CA GLY A 21 -4.42 11.47 -3.44
C GLY A 21 -4.03 10.92 -2.06
N PHE A 22 -3.14 11.62 -1.38
CA PHE A 22 -2.67 11.22 -0.06
C PHE A 22 -3.72 11.52 1.03
N ASP A 23 -4.36 10.47 1.55
CA ASP A 23 -5.24 10.56 2.73
C ASP A 23 -4.67 9.74 3.90
N VAL A 24 -4.58 10.40 5.05
CA VAL A 24 -4.14 9.85 6.35
C VAL A 24 -5.02 8.66 6.78
N ARG A 25 -6.33 8.70 6.49
CA ARG A 25 -7.28 7.63 6.79
C ARG A 25 -7.00 6.39 5.96
N LEU A 26 -6.73 6.58 4.67
CA LEU A 26 -6.34 5.50 3.75
C LEU A 26 -5.01 4.89 4.21
N ALA A 27 -4.00 5.71 4.46
CA ALA A 27 -2.69 5.26 4.95
C ALA A 27 -2.80 4.53 6.30
N GLY A 28 -3.72 4.96 7.17
CA GLY A 28 -3.98 4.34 8.47
C GLY A 28 -4.44 2.89 8.40
N ASN A 29 -5.14 2.49 7.34
CA ASN A 29 -5.58 1.10 7.14
C ASN A 29 -4.42 0.13 6.91
N TYR A 30 -3.25 0.64 6.49
CA TYR A 30 -2.08 -0.16 6.13
C TYR A 30 -0.97 -0.13 7.19
N LYS A 31 -1.23 0.42 8.38
CA LYS A 31 -0.26 0.45 9.48
C LYS A 31 -0.05 -0.91 10.16
N GLY A 32 -1.01 -1.82 10.02
CA GLY A 32 -1.17 -3.03 10.83
C GLY A 32 -0.02 -4.03 10.74
N SER A 33 0.54 -4.25 9.55
CA SER A 33 1.64 -5.19 9.34
C SER A 33 2.77 -4.59 8.50
N LYS A 34 3.99 -5.14 8.64
CA LYS A 34 5.16 -4.72 7.84
C LYS A 34 4.89 -4.82 6.34
N CYS A 35 4.22 -5.89 5.91
CA CYS A 35 3.91 -6.12 4.50
C CYS A 35 2.91 -5.10 3.95
N GLN A 36 1.89 -4.70 4.74
CA GLN A 36 0.97 -3.61 4.39
C GLN A 36 1.70 -2.26 4.29
N ARG A 37 2.58 -1.95 5.25
CA ARG A 37 3.36 -0.70 5.24
C ARG A 37 4.29 -0.62 4.03
N MET A 38 4.97 -1.71 3.70
CA MET A 38 5.84 -1.75 2.52
C MET A 38 5.03 -1.59 1.23
N ALA A 39 3.90 -2.29 1.09
CA ALA A 39 3.02 -2.12 -0.07
C ALA A 39 2.55 -0.67 -0.22
N ALA A 40 2.20 -0.01 0.89
CA ALA A 40 1.80 1.38 0.91
C ALA A 40 2.92 2.35 0.51
N ILE A 41 4.14 2.15 1.01
CA ILE A 41 5.30 2.98 0.66
C ILE A 41 5.64 2.85 -0.83
N VAL A 42 5.64 1.63 -1.37
CA VAL A 42 5.94 1.39 -2.79
C VAL A 42 4.89 2.05 -3.67
N ALA A 43 3.60 1.86 -3.38
CA ALA A 43 2.52 2.50 -4.13
C ALA A 43 2.59 4.03 -4.08
N ALA A 44 2.88 4.61 -2.91
CA ALA A 44 3.03 6.05 -2.76
C ALA A 44 4.28 6.58 -3.50
N SER A 45 5.39 5.84 -3.49
CA SER A 45 6.61 6.20 -4.21
C SER A 45 6.40 6.27 -5.72
N GLU A 46 5.67 5.31 -6.29
CA GLU A 46 5.30 5.34 -7.71
C GLU A 46 4.36 6.50 -8.09
N LEU A 47 3.61 7.04 -7.13
CA LEU A 47 2.72 8.19 -7.32
C LEU A 47 3.35 9.52 -6.87
N GLY A 48 4.63 9.53 -6.47
CA GLY A 48 5.34 10.73 -6.02
C GLY A 48 5.02 11.19 -4.58
N MET A 49 4.24 10.42 -3.81
CA MET A 49 3.76 10.74 -2.46
C MET A 49 4.56 10.04 -1.34
N GLU A 50 5.83 9.72 -1.61
CA GLU A 50 6.67 8.95 -0.69
C GLU A 50 6.95 9.70 0.63
N LYS A 51 7.15 11.02 0.55
CA LYS A 51 7.53 11.82 1.71
C LYS A 51 6.37 11.91 2.70
N GLU A 52 5.16 12.08 2.20
CA GLU A 52 3.93 12.18 2.96
C GLU A 52 3.67 10.89 3.74
N ILE A 53 3.78 9.74 3.07
CA ILE A 53 3.50 8.46 3.72
C ILE A 53 4.56 8.08 4.75
N ARG A 54 5.83 8.39 4.48
CA ARG A 54 6.92 8.18 5.45
C ARG A 54 6.74 9.09 6.66
N ASN A 55 6.38 10.35 6.46
CA ASN A 55 6.11 11.29 7.55
C ASN A 55 4.90 10.83 8.39
N PHE A 56 3.85 10.33 7.74
CA PHE A 56 2.70 9.73 8.42
C PHE A 56 3.11 8.55 9.31
N PHE A 57 3.85 7.57 8.77
CA PHE A 57 4.31 6.44 9.58
C PHE A 57 5.25 6.85 10.72
N ARG A 58 6.11 7.85 10.49
CA ARG A 58 6.97 8.42 11.53
C ARG A 58 6.14 9.06 12.65
N LYS A 59 5.11 9.85 12.32
CA LYS A 59 4.18 10.46 13.28
C LYS A 59 3.36 9.41 14.05
N CYS A 60 3.00 8.30 13.42
CA CYS A 60 2.34 7.18 14.08
C CYS A 60 3.27 6.38 15.02
N GLY A 61 4.54 6.74 15.17
CA GLY A 61 5.48 6.04 16.03
C GLY A 61 5.96 4.69 15.48
N VAL A 62 5.76 4.45 14.18
CA VAL A 62 6.21 3.22 13.52
C VAL A 62 7.74 3.26 13.40
N LYS A 63 8.45 2.64 14.34
CA LYS A 63 9.89 2.40 14.24
C LYS A 63 10.16 1.26 13.24
N HIS A 64 11.27 1.32 12.51
CA HIS A 64 11.66 0.30 11.51
C HIS A 64 11.72 -1.13 12.10
N TYR A 65 11.95 -1.24 13.42
CA TYR A 65 12.03 -2.49 14.20
C TYR A 65 10.67 -3.03 14.71
N HIS A 66 9.53 -2.39 14.41
CA HIS A 66 8.21 -2.91 14.73
C HIS A 66 7.85 -4.10 13.81
N PHE A 67 8.52 -5.22 14.07
CA PHE A 67 8.27 -6.51 13.43
C PHE A 67 7.07 -7.21 14.06
N ILE A 68 6.87 -6.98 15.36
CA ILE A 68 5.76 -7.52 16.15
C ILE A 68 4.69 -6.43 16.26
N PRO A 69 3.48 -6.64 15.72
CA PRO A 69 2.35 -5.75 15.95
C PRO A 69 2.03 -5.61 17.43
N TYR A 70 1.69 -4.40 17.91
CA TYR A 70 1.33 -4.17 19.32
C TYR A 70 0.23 -5.11 19.83
N PHE A 71 -0.70 -5.55 18.97
CA PHE A 71 -1.76 -6.49 19.36
C PHE A 71 -1.21 -7.88 19.77
N MET A 72 -0.06 -8.30 19.23
CA MET A 72 0.58 -9.57 19.63
C MET A 72 1.23 -9.49 21.00
N ILE A 73 1.56 -8.30 21.48
CA ILE A 73 2.08 -8.06 22.84
C ILE A 73 0.93 -8.10 23.86
N GLN A 74 -0.25 -7.61 23.44
CA GLN A 74 -1.45 -7.57 24.29
C GLN A 74 -2.17 -8.92 24.38
N ASP A 75 -2.17 -9.72 23.30
CA ASP A 75 -2.82 -11.03 23.29
C ASP A 75 -2.05 -12.06 22.42
N PRO A 76 -1.08 -12.78 23.01
CA PRO A 76 -0.25 -13.74 22.27
C PRO A 76 -1.03 -14.99 21.81
N PHE A 77 -2.21 -15.28 22.38
CA PHE A 77 -3.04 -16.42 21.98
C PHE A 77 -3.86 -16.16 20.71
N PHE A 78 -3.92 -14.91 20.23
CA PHE A 78 -4.66 -14.53 19.02
C PHE A 78 -4.12 -15.22 17.74
N LEU A 79 -2.85 -15.63 17.71
CA LEU A 79 -2.25 -16.37 16.59
C LEU A 79 -2.84 -17.77 16.38
N PHE A 80 -3.49 -18.35 17.38
CA PHE A 80 -4.11 -19.68 17.31
C PHE A 80 -5.60 -19.65 16.92
N SER A 81 -6.18 -18.45 16.79
CA SER A 81 -7.56 -18.29 16.35
C SER A 81 -7.72 -18.69 14.88
N LYS A 82 -8.59 -19.66 14.56
CA LYS A 82 -8.97 -20.01 13.17
C LYS A 82 -9.46 -18.79 12.37
N SER A 83 -10.06 -17.80 13.04
CA SER A 83 -10.50 -16.55 12.40
C SER A 83 -9.30 -15.74 11.88
N PHE A 84 -8.19 -15.70 12.61
CA PHE A 84 -6.96 -15.02 12.20
C PHE A 84 -6.38 -15.62 10.92
N TRP A 85 -6.28 -16.95 10.83
CA TRP A 85 -5.77 -17.63 9.65
C TRP A 85 -6.67 -17.41 8.42
N SER A 86 -8.00 -17.47 8.59
CA SER A 86 -8.95 -17.24 7.51
C SER A 86 -8.96 -15.79 6.98
N ARG A 87 -8.62 -14.80 7.81
CA ARG A 87 -8.57 -13.39 7.38
C ARG A 87 -7.20 -12.99 6.85
N THR A 88 -6.13 -13.52 7.43
CA THR A 88 -4.75 -13.18 7.05
C THR A 88 -4.28 -13.92 5.79
N PHE A 89 -4.72 -15.18 5.58
CA PHE A 89 -4.24 -15.99 4.44
C PHE A 89 -5.25 -16.16 3.30
N LEU A 90 -6.53 -15.88 3.52
CA LEU A 90 -7.63 -16.07 2.56
C LEU A 90 -8.18 -14.72 2.07
N GLU A 91 -7.29 -13.75 1.87
CA GLU A 91 -7.67 -12.42 1.39
C GLU A 91 -8.13 -12.48 -0.09
N LYS A 92 -9.38 -12.08 -0.33
CA LYS A 92 -10.07 -12.19 -1.63
C LYS A 92 -9.30 -11.45 -2.73
N PRO A 93 -9.09 -12.06 -3.91
CA PRO A 93 -8.34 -11.48 -5.01
C PRO A 93 -8.84 -10.08 -5.37
N TYR A 94 -7.99 -9.07 -5.17
CA TYR A 94 -8.26 -7.71 -5.63
C TYR A 94 -7.86 -7.54 -7.10
N HIS A 95 -8.83 -7.16 -7.93
CA HIS A 95 -8.61 -6.75 -9.32
C HIS A 95 -8.36 -5.24 -9.36
N SER A 96 -7.24 -4.84 -9.97
CA SER A 96 -6.88 -3.43 -10.17
C SER A 96 -7.97 -2.75 -10.99
N LYS A 97 -8.47 -1.60 -10.55
CA LYS A 97 -9.46 -0.81 -11.29
C LYS A 97 -8.82 -0.04 -12.44
N PHE A 98 -7.53 0.29 -12.33
CA PHE A 98 -6.79 1.03 -13.34
C PHE A 98 -5.72 0.18 -14.01
N ASP A 99 -5.54 0.42 -15.32
CA ASP A 99 -4.43 -0.11 -16.09
C ASP A 99 -3.31 0.95 -16.17
N TYR A 100 -2.44 0.92 -15.17
CA TYR A 100 -1.34 1.88 -15.03
C TYR A 100 -0.38 1.87 -16.22
N ARG A 101 -0.28 0.77 -16.99
CA ARG A 101 0.57 0.72 -18.18
C ARG A 101 0.02 1.61 -19.28
N LYS A 102 -1.30 1.58 -19.49
CA LYS A 102 -1.97 2.45 -20.47
C LYS A 102 -1.84 3.91 -20.06
N ILE A 103 -2.08 4.23 -18.79
CA ILE A 103 -1.98 5.60 -18.26
C ILE A 103 -0.55 6.14 -18.44
N PHE A 104 0.46 5.35 -18.08
CA PHE A 104 1.86 5.76 -18.23
C PHE A 104 2.25 6.00 -19.70
N ASN A 105 1.85 5.10 -20.60
CA ASN A 105 2.12 5.27 -22.03
C ASN A 105 1.43 6.52 -22.60
N SER A 106 0.18 6.79 -22.21
CA SER A 106 -0.52 8.01 -22.62
C SER A 106 0.16 9.28 -22.12
N GLN A 107 0.69 9.28 -20.88
CA GLN A 107 1.45 10.42 -20.36
C GLN A 107 2.79 10.63 -21.10
N ILE A 108 3.47 9.56 -21.49
CA ILE A 108 4.68 9.65 -22.31
C ILE A 108 4.36 10.28 -23.67
N THR A 109 3.34 9.78 -24.36
CA THR A 109 2.94 10.30 -25.69
C THR A 109 2.64 11.80 -25.64
N VAL A 110 1.85 12.24 -24.66
CA VAL A 110 1.53 13.68 -24.49
C VAL A 110 2.78 14.52 -24.24
N ASN A 111 3.72 14.03 -23.41
CA ASN A 111 4.95 14.76 -23.13
C ASN A 111 5.90 14.79 -24.34
N THR A 112 5.96 13.73 -25.14
CA THR A 112 6.76 13.72 -26.38
C THR A 112 6.22 14.69 -27.43
N ASP A 113 4.90 14.81 -27.54
CA ASP A 113 4.25 15.73 -28.50
C ASP A 113 4.45 17.22 -28.11
N LEU A 114 4.56 17.50 -26.80
CA LEU A 114 4.88 18.84 -26.30
C LEU A 114 6.36 19.22 -26.53
N THR A 115 7.27 18.24 -26.54
CA THR A 115 8.71 18.48 -26.79
C THR A 115 9.09 18.61 -28.26
N THR A 116 8.27 18.10 -29.19
CA THR A 116 8.48 18.21 -30.64
C THR A 116 7.80 19.44 -31.26
N SER A 117 7.07 20.21 -30.46
CA SER A 117 6.40 21.47 -30.85
C SER A 117 7.23 22.72 -30.53
N VAL A 118 8.53 22.57 -30.24
CA VAL A 118 9.53 23.63 -30.03
C VAL A 118 10.67 23.44 -31.02
#